data_AF-A0A1I6NXS2-F1
#
_entry.id   AF-A0A1I6NXS2-F1
#
_cell.length_a   1.000
_cell.length_b   1.000
_cell.length_c   1.000
_cell.angle_alpha   90.00
_cell.angle_beta   90.00
_cell.angle_gamma   90.00
#
_symmetry.space_group_name_H-M   'P 1'
#
loop_
_entity.id
_entity.type
_entity.pdbx_description
1 polymer ?
#
loop_
_entity_poly.entity_id
_entity_poly.type
_entity_poly.pdbx_seq_one_letter_code
_entity_poly.pdbx_strand_id
1 'polypeptide(L)'
;MGFEFFAVKFLEKSDSYSENISLLNLKDFNGKYYIYDSQANKILAKMYSNGTLVGEVNEVDKTKNVKQKMEEECVIVTTQHYTEIYALRDGEPELLYVVYEGYTEEEVCVDPNNGYDPYEGATTGGNDTGVGSTSPEEECPDTVHGCYYEFKEEVVECPEGYSVDENGNCVEMDDGITIDPSVPECLEEIINDLKTKSKNIYIVPGLPLNTNLSSIILNLFESSSNHNLEIKIGNLSSSKNAVTVPTSLGNGEFKYTITLNQLFLQNATDLAVARTIIHESLHAHLSHMYQDQPFTDFSSRIRYHLAQNGYNTNDAQHEMFVEFTEAMAYSLQEWDNNSIGSYDYYYYLSWSGDMLQTNDFEHFPEAFKKAITDANIAEGQANAASTTIAKGSNNCQ
;
A
#
# COMPACT_ATOMS: atom_id res chain seq x y z
N MET A 1 17.13 -6.58 11.22
CA MET A 1 17.78 -6.07 12.45
C MET A 1 16.74 -5.18 13.09
N GLY A 2 15.96 -5.72 14.02
CA GLY A 2 14.87 -4.98 14.65
C GLY A 2 15.40 -3.88 15.56
N PHE A 3 14.72 -2.75 15.60
CA PHE A 3 14.92 -1.70 16.60
C PHE A 3 13.74 -1.75 17.56
N GLU A 4 14.01 -1.77 18.86
CA GLU A 4 12.99 -1.60 19.89
C GLU A 4 13.04 -0.16 20.39
N PHE A 5 11.90 0.53 20.34
CA PHE A 5 11.72 1.86 20.91
C PHE A 5 10.36 1.97 21.56
N PHE A 6 10.24 2.90 22.52
CA PHE A 6 8.99 3.21 23.20
C PHE A 6 8.60 4.63 22.87
N ALA A 7 7.33 4.85 22.53
CA ALA A 7 6.82 6.17 22.22
C ALA A 7 5.76 6.59 23.25
N VAL A 8 5.86 7.81 23.77
CA VAL A 8 4.92 8.36 24.75
C VAL A 8 4.27 9.60 24.16
N LYS A 9 2.94 9.59 24.05
CA LYS A 9 2.13 10.72 23.56
C LYS A 9 1.38 11.37 24.72
N PHE A 10 1.42 12.70 24.75
CA PHE A 10 0.73 13.53 25.74
C PHE A 10 -0.31 14.35 25.00
N LEU A 11 -1.60 14.06 25.19
CA LEU A 11 -2.69 14.80 24.57
C LEU A 11 -2.98 16.10 25.34
N GLU A 12 -3.37 17.16 24.62
CA GLU A 12 -3.87 18.38 25.25
C GLU A 12 -5.29 18.17 25.85
N LYS A 13 -5.59 18.92 26.91
CA LYS A 13 -6.70 18.75 27.87
C LYS A 13 -8.13 18.64 27.29
N SER A 14 -8.32 18.95 26.01
CA SER A 14 -9.64 18.98 25.35
C SER A 14 -9.90 17.85 24.37
N ASP A 15 -8.91 17.02 24.05
CA ASP A 15 -9.03 16.06 22.96
C ASP A 15 -9.40 14.68 23.51
N SER A 16 -10.61 14.21 23.19
CA SER A 16 -11.02 12.81 23.40
C SER A 16 -10.13 11.89 22.56
N TYR A 17 -9.80 10.70 23.08
CA TYR A 17 -9.11 9.67 22.32
C TYR A 17 -9.78 9.50 20.96
N SER A 18 -9.09 9.88 19.89
CA SER A 18 -9.52 9.53 18.55
C SER A 18 -8.79 8.25 18.18
N GLU A 19 -9.52 7.24 17.72
CA GLU A 19 -8.99 5.96 17.24
C GLU A 19 -7.95 6.11 16.10
N ASN A 20 -7.73 7.33 15.62
CA ASN A 20 -6.83 7.67 14.52
C ASN A 20 -5.40 8.07 14.95
N ILE A 21 -5.05 8.04 16.24
CA ILE A 21 -3.74 8.51 16.72
C ILE A 21 -2.67 7.39 16.60
N SER A 22 -2.46 6.85 15.40
CA SER A 22 -1.31 5.96 15.10
C SER A 22 0.01 6.73 15.20
N LEU A 23 1.12 6.07 15.55
CA LEU A 23 2.46 6.69 15.56
C LEU A 23 2.91 7.21 14.19
N LEU A 24 2.42 6.59 13.11
CA LEU A 24 2.67 6.99 11.72
C LEU A 24 1.74 8.12 11.26
N ASN A 25 0.64 8.35 11.97
CA ASN A 25 -0.36 9.34 11.61
C ASN A 25 -0.54 10.36 12.73
N LEU A 26 0.28 11.41 12.69
CA LEU A 26 0.13 12.55 13.58
C LEU A 26 -0.96 13.51 13.12
N LYS A 27 -1.69 13.24 12.02
CA LYS A 27 -2.75 14.11 11.53
C LYS A 27 -3.75 14.37 12.67
N ASP A 28 -4.02 15.65 12.91
CA ASP A 28 -4.92 16.14 13.96
C ASP A 28 -4.41 15.94 15.42
N PHE A 29 -3.16 15.50 15.63
CA PHE A 29 -2.56 15.38 16.97
C PHE A 29 -2.15 16.74 17.56
N ASN A 30 -2.70 17.08 18.73
CA ASN A 30 -2.23 18.18 19.59
C ASN A 30 -1.59 17.59 20.85
N GLY A 31 -0.29 17.83 21.04
CA GLY A 31 0.39 17.20 22.16
C GLY A 31 1.91 17.17 22.13
N LYS A 32 2.49 16.51 23.13
CA LYS A 32 3.92 16.23 23.19
C LYS A 32 4.19 14.76 22.81
N TYR A 33 5.30 14.53 22.14
CA TYR A 33 5.69 13.26 21.56
C TYR A 33 7.12 12.93 21.98
N TYR A 34 7.31 11.83 22.70
CA TYR A 34 8.62 11.40 23.18
C TYR A 34 8.95 10.02 22.62
N ILE A 35 10.22 9.80 22.25
CA ILE A 35 10.76 8.48 21.89
C ILE A 35 11.86 8.12 22.86
N TYR A 36 11.84 6.91 23.38
CA TYR A 36 12.86 6.31 24.24
C TYR A 36 13.46 5.08 23.57
N ASP A 37 14.73 4.79 23.83
CA ASP A 37 15.38 3.54 23.41
C ASP A 37 15.03 2.36 24.34
N SER A 38 15.50 1.16 24.01
CA SER A 38 15.31 -0.05 24.82
C SER A 38 15.94 -0.01 26.21
N GLN A 39 16.75 1.00 26.51
CA GLN A 39 17.34 1.25 27.83
C GLN A 39 16.64 2.39 28.58
N ALA A 40 15.49 2.85 28.08
CA ALA A 40 14.74 3.99 28.58
C ALA A 40 15.48 5.34 28.50
N ASN A 41 16.50 5.46 27.65
CA ASN A 41 17.09 6.76 27.35
C ASN A 41 16.21 7.48 26.33
N LYS A 42 15.86 8.72 26.64
CA LYS A 42 15.09 9.57 25.73
C LYS A 42 15.93 9.92 24.50
N ILE A 43 15.42 9.57 23.33
CA ILE A 43 16.02 9.86 22.01
C ILE A 43 15.43 11.14 21.41
N LEU A 44 14.12 11.37 21.59
CA LEU A 44 13.41 12.46 20.93
C LEU A 44 12.32 13.04 21.83
N ALA A 45 12.10 14.36 21.74
CA ALA A 45 10.97 15.05 22.38
C ALA A 45 10.48 16.21 21.50
N LYS A 46 9.29 16.06 20.93
CA LYS A 46 8.66 17.00 19.98
C LYS A 46 7.29 17.44 20.47
N MET A 47 6.81 18.57 20.00
CA MET A 47 5.47 19.10 20.28
C MET A 47 4.73 19.33 18.97
N TYR A 48 3.48 18.90 18.90
CA TYR A 48 2.63 18.99 17.71
C TYR A 48 1.34 19.73 18.03
N SER A 49 0.83 20.48 17.04
CA SER A 49 -0.51 21.05 17.05
C SER A 49 -1.16 20.77 15.70
N ASN A 50 -2.32 20.11 15.74
CA ASN A 50 -3.07 19.63 14.59
C ASN A 50 -2.19 18.86 13.59
N GLY A 51 -1.32 17.99 14.13
CA GLY A 51 -0.34 17.21 13.39
C GLY A 51 0.86 17.94 12.82
N THR A 52 0.97 19.25 13.05
CA THR A 52 2.12 20.04 12.63
C THR A 52 3.12 20.17 13.76
N LEU A 53 4.41 19.92 13.50
CA LEU A 53 5.48 20.11 14.48
C LEU A 53 5.59 21.60 14.86
N VAL A 54 5.32 21.94 16.12
CA VAL A 54 5.36 23.31 16.63
C VAL A 54 6.59 23.60 17.50
N GLY A 55 7.34 22.58 17.92
CA GLY A 55 8.61 22.79 18.63
C GLY A 55 9.27 21.53 19.17
N GLU A 56 10.44 21.71 19.77
CA GLU A 56 11.12 20.69 20.60
C GLU A 56 10.76 20.92 22.07
N VAL A 57 10.65 19.84 22.84
CA VAL A 57 10.29 19.93 24.26
C VAL A 57 11.55 19.94 25.11
N ASN A 58 11.73 20.99 25.93
CA ASN A 58 12.80 21.04 26.92
C ASN A 58 12.62 19.94 27.96
N GLU A 59 13.73 19.38 28.43
CA GLU A 59 13.74 18.31 29.42
C GLU A 59 13.06 18.76 30.73
N VAL A 60 12.03 18.03 31.15
CA VAL A 60 11.54 18.11 32.53
C VAL A 60 12.58 17.40 33.39
N ASP A 61 13.41 18.17 34.09
CA ASP A 61 14.45 17.64 34.98
C ASP A 61 13.80 16.93 36.18
N LYS A 62 13.68 15.60 36.09
CA LYS A 62 13.10 14.73 37.12
C LYS A 62 13.95 14.65 38.41
N THR A 63 15.11 15.32 38.49
CA THR A 63 16.07 15.13 39.59
C THR A 63 16.31 16.33 40.50
N LYS A 64 15.62 17.46 40.30
CA LYS A 64 15.74 18.60 41.22
C LYS A 64 15.02 18.35 42.54
N ASN A 65 15.78 17.77 43.47
CA ASN A 65 15.51 17.73 44.91
C ASN A 65 15.32 19.16 45.45
N VAL A 66 14.07 19.61 45.57
CA VAL A 66 13.74 20.81 46.35
C VAL A 66 13.47 20.37 47.78
N LYS A 67 14.46 20.53 48.65
CA LYS A 67 14.25 20.47 50.10
C LYS A 67 13.68 21.80 50.57
N GLN A 68 12.36 21.94 50.59
CA GLN A 68 11.70 22.81 51.58
C GLN A 68 10.22 22.46 51.73
N LYS A 69 9.83 22.32 53.00
CA LYS A 69 8.57 21.75 53.47
C LYS A 69 7.47 22.83 53.45
N MET A 70 6.59 22.80 52.46
CA MET A 70 5.22 23.35 52.50
C MET A 70 4.31 22.33 51.83
N GLU A 71 3.02 22.31 52.19
CA GLU A 71 2.04 21.30 51.74
C GLU A 71 2.11 21.11 50.22
N GLU A 72 2.73 20.00 49.82
CA GLU A 72 2.88 19.59 48.43
C GLU A 72 1.49 19.17 47.95
N GLU A 73 0.90 19.94 47.03
CA GLU A 73 -0.22 19.44 46.23
C GLU A 73 0.35 18.41 45.27
N CYS A 74 0.35 17.16 45.72
CA CYS A 74 0.69 16.01 44.89
C CYS A 74 -0.56 15.56 44.13
N VAL A 75 -0.39 15.29 42.84
CA VAL A 75 -1.45 14.77 41.98
C VAL A 75 -1.10 13.34 41.57
N ILE A 76 -2.10 12.46 41.54
CA ILE A 76 -1.94 11.12 40.98
C ILE A 76 -2.11 11.24 39.47
N VAL A 77 -1.10 10.79 38.75
CA VAL A 77 -1.01 10.76 37.30
C VAL A 77 -1.20 9.31 36.85
N THR A 78 -2.27 9.05 36.10
CA THR A 78 -2.56 7.72 35.54
C THR A 78 -2.04 7.61 34.10
N THR A 79 -1.14 6.66 33.85
CA THR A 79 -0.61 6.34 32.51
C THR A 79 -1.16 5.01 32.03
N GLN A 80 -1.91 5.03 30.94
CA GLN A 80 -2.42 3.86 30.23
C GLN A 80 -1.33 3.27 29.33
N HIS A 81 -1.18 1.95 29.32
CA HIS A 81 -0.16 1.22 28.55
C HIS A 81 -0.82 0.47 27.40
N TYR A 82 -0.27 0.61 26.20
CA TYR A 82 -0.72 -0.06 24.99
C TYR A 82 0.48 -0.65 24.24
N THR A 83 0.24 -1.73 23.50
CA THR A 83 1.19 -2.29 22.53
C THR A 83 0.55 -2.24 21.15
N GLU A 84 1.17 -1.51 20.23
CA GLU A 84 0.79 -1.49 18.82
C GLU A 84 1.60 -2.54 18.06
N ILE A 85 0.92 -3.45 17.37
CA ILE A 85 1.57 -4.52 16.60
C ILE A 85 1.48 -4.17 15.12
N TYR A 86 2.62 -4.18 14.46
CA TYR A 86 2.75 -3.85 13.05
C TYR A 86 3.21 -5.08 12.25
N ALA A 87 2.64 -5.26 11.07
CA ALA A 87 3.22 -6.12 10.03
C ALA A 87 4.04 -5.25 9.09
N LEU A 88 5.21 -5.72 8.67
CA LEU A 88 5.89 -5.16 7.52
C LEU A 88 5.28 -5.76 6.25
N ARG A 89 4.59 -4.94 5.46
CA ARG A 89 4.15 -5.29 4.11
C ARG A 89 4.88 -4.39 3.14
N ASP A 90 5.64 -4.98 2.23
CA ASP A 90 6.45 -4.26 1.23
C ASP A 90 7.45 -3.25 1.83
N GLY A 91 7.95 -3.53 3.04
CA GLY A 91 8.89 -2.67 3.76
C GLY A 91 8.24 -1.46 4.44
N GLU A 92 6.93 -1.28 4.32
CA GLU A 92 6.16 -0.28 5.05
C GLU A 92 5.41 -0.94 6.22
N PRO A 93 5.42 -0.32 7.42
CA PRO A 93 4.69 -0.84 8.57
C PRO A 93 3.18 -0.58 8.45
N GLU A 94 2.37 -1.64 8.53
CA GLU A 94 0.91 -1.62 8.59
C GLU A 94 0.46 -2.00 10.00
N LEU A 95 -0.33 -1.14 10.68
CA LEU A 95 -0.87 -1.41 12.01
C LEU A 95 -1.89 -2.55 11.92
N LEU A 96 -1.64 -3.65 12.63
CA LEU A 96 -2.57 -4.77 12.70
C LEU A 96 -3.62 -4.55 13.79
N TYR A 97 -3.18 -4.37 15.02
CA TYR A 97 -4.06 -4.14 16.17
C TYR A 97 -3.30 -3.54 17.36
N VAL A 98 -4.08 -3.07 18.34
CA VAL A 98 -3.59 -2.45 19.58
C VAL A 98 -4.01 -3.32 20.76
N VAL A 99 -3.05 -3.68 21.61
CA VAL A 99 -3.27 -4.43 22.86
C VAL A 99 -3.21 -3.47 24.03
N TYR A 100 -4.23 -3.45 24.88
CA TYR A 100 -4.17 -2.71 26.14
C TYR A 100 -3.45 -3.54 27.22
N GLU A 101 -2.36 -3.00 27.77
CA GLU A 101 -1.52 -3.69 28.75
C GLU A 101 -1.84 -3.31 30.21
N GLY A 102 -2.76 -2.37 30.42
CA GLY A 102 -3.16 -1.89 31.74
C GLY A 102 -2.78 -0.42 31.96
N TYR A 103 -2.60 -0.02 33.22
CA TYR A 103 -2.18 1.34 33.57
C TYR A 103 -1.23 1.34 34.77
N THR A 104 -0.44 2.40 34.89
CA THR A 104 0.32 2.75 36.09
C THR A 104 -0.17 4.07 36.67
N GLU A 105 0.04 4.26 37.96
CA GLU A 105 -0.22 5.53 38.64
C GLU A 105 1.08 6.01 39.30
N GLU A 106 1.40 7.29 39.12
CA GLU A 106 2.50 7.94 39.82
C GLU A 106 2.03 9.20 40.53
N GLU A 107 2.51 9.43 41.75
CA GLU A 107 2.22 10.65 42.50
C GLU A 107 3.27 11.71 42.13
N VAL A 108 2.84 12.78 41.48
CA VAL A 108 3.68 13.90 41.03
C VAL A 108 3.38 15.12 41.88
N CYS A 109 4.38 15.58 42.63
CA CYS A 109 4.27 16.79 43.45
C CYS A 109 4.90 17.97 42.71
N VAL A 110 4.16 19.06 42.53
CA VAL A 110 4.65 20.28 41.87
C VAL A 110 5.05 21.31 42.93
N ASP A 111 6.25 21.90 42.79
CA ASP A 111 6.67 23.02 43.64
C ASP A 111 6.01 24.32 43.14
N PRO A 112 5.09 24.93 43.91
CA PRO A 112 4.36 26.12 43.49
C PRO A 112 5.25 27.37 43.29
N ASN A 113 6.53 27.33 43.70
CA ASN A 113 7.44 28.49 43.58
C ASN A 113 8.36 28.45 42.36
N ASN A 114 8.46 27.31 41.68
CA ASN A 114 9.16 27.23 40.41
C ASN A 114 8.10 27.57 39.36
N GLY A 115 8.06 28.83 38.89
CA GLY A 115 6.99 29.46 38.08
C GLY A 115 6.68 28.83 36.71
N TYR A 116 6.78 27.52 36.61
CA TYR A 116 6.11 26.67 35.66
C TYR A 116 4.65 26.58 36.09
N ASP A 117 3.82 27.47 35.56
CA ASP A 117 2.38 27.27 35.54
C ASP A 117 2.10 26.17 34.49
N PRO A 118 1.71 24.94 34.89
CA PRO A 118 1.35 23.92 33.90
C PRO A 118 0.10 24.28 33.08
N TYR A 119 -0.56 25.42 33.38
CA TYR A 119 -1.80 25.88 32.78
C TYR A 119 -1.68 27.14 31.88
N GLU A 120 -0.49 27.72 31.65
CA GLU A 120 -0.34 28.83 30.69
C GLU A 120 -0.25 28.33 29.23
N GLY A 121 -1.38 27.83 28.72
CA GLY A 121 -1.59 27.54 27.30
C GLY A 121 -3.07 27.66 26.94
N ALA A 122 -3.39 28.67 26.13
CA ALA A 122 -4.70 28.95 25.50
C ALA A 122 -5.83 29.45 26.42
N THR A 123 -5.83 30.77 26.68
CA THR A 123 -7.05 31.50 27.05
C THR A 123 -7.82 31.88 25.79
N THR A 124 -8.87 31.11 25.45
CA THR A 124 -10.00 31.59 24.63
C THR A 124 -11.28 31.40 25.41
N GLY A 125 -11.84 32.52 25.87
CA GLY A 125 -13.07 32.54 26.66
C GLY A 125 -14.31 32.24 25.82
N GLY A 126 -15.12 31.31 26.30
CA GLY A 126 -16.47 31.04 25.82
C GLY A 126 -17.29 30.38 26.92
N ASN A 127 -18.24 31.11 27.50
CA ASN A 127 -19.27 30.56 28.36
C ASN A 127 -20.29 29.84 27.48
N ASP A 128 -20.48 28.53 27.66
CA ASP A 128 -21.76 27.91 27.31
C ASP A 128 -22.14 26.82 28.31
N THR A 129 -23.41 26.86 28.71
CA THR A 129 -24.03 25.97 29.70
C THR A 129 -25.01 25.06 28.97
N GLY A 130 -24.64 23.80 28.76
CA GLY A 130 -25.50 22.81 28.12
C GLY A 130 -25.23 21.41 28.65
N VAL A 131 -26.16 20.92 29.49
CA VAL A 131 -26.19 19.57 30.06
C VAL A 131 -26.81 18.60 29.05
N GLY A 132 -26.17 17.44 28.83
CA GLY A 132 -26.77 16.35 28.07
C GLY A 132 -25.92 15.07 27.93
N SER A 133 -26.01 14.19 28.93
CA SER A 133 -26.00 12.71 28.86
C SER A 133 -24.98 11.99 27.95
N THR A 134 -24.02 11.27 28.54
CA THR A 134 -23.25 10.20 27.89
C THR A 134 -23.43 8.83 28.58
N SER A 135 -23.34 7.81 27.72
CA SER A 135 -23.22 6.37 27.97
C SER A 135 -21.96 6.05 28.81
N PRO A 136 -21.85 4.89 29.50
CA PRO A 136 -20.65 4.55 30.25
C PRO A 136 -19.56 4.04 29.29
N GLU A 137 -18.87 4.96 28.64
CA GLU A 137 -17.45 4.78 28.35
C GLU A 137 -16.70 5.23 29.62
N GLU A 138 -15.68 4.49 30.03
CA GLU A 138 -14.79 4.87 31.14
C GLU A 138 -14.00 6.12 30.72
N GLU A 139 -14.67 7.28 30.77
CA GLU A 139 -14.04 8.59 30.67
C GLU A 139 -13.09 8.73 31.86
N CYS A 140 -11.84 9.12 31.55
CA CYS A 140 -10.82 9.48 32.52
C CYS A 140 -11.41 10.23 33.72
N PRO A 141 -11.35 9.67 34.95
CA PRO A 141 -12.14 10.16 36.09
C PRO A 141 -11.72 11.54 36.61
N ASP A 142 -10.70 12.16 36.02
CA ASP A 142 -10.26 13.50 36.40
C ASP A 142 -10.05 14.41 35.18
N THR A 143 -11.05 15.28 34.94
CA THR A 143 -11.04 16.34 33.93
C THR A 143 -10.01 17.44 34.21
N VAL A 144 -9.33 17.40 35.36
CA VAL A 144 -8.35 18.41 35.77
C VAL A 144 -6.91 18.02 35.44
N HIS A 145 -6.56 16.72 35.35
CA HIS A 145 -5.15 16.27 35.39
C HIS A 145 -4.63 15.38 34.24
N GLY A 146 -5.41 15.17 33.18
CA GLY A 146 -4.95 14.56 31.92
C GLY A 146 -4.67 13.05 32.02
N CYS A 147 -5.00 12.31 30.96
CA CYS A 147 -4.66 10.90 30.84
C CYS A 147 -3.44 10.73 29.95
N TYR A 148 -2.53 9.85 30.38
CA TYR A 148 -1.28 9.60 29.70
C TYR A 148 -1.34 8.26 28.98
N TYR A 149 -0.64 8.13 27.86
CA TYR A 149 -0.61 6.93 27.04
C TYR A 149 0.85 6.57 26.72
N GLU A 150 1.26 5.38 27.13
CA GLU A 150 2.54 4.74 26.79
C GLU A 150 2.29 3.65 25.75
N PHE A 151 3.04 3.69 24.64
CA PHE A 151 2.94 2.73 23.55
C PHE A 151 4.25 1.96 23.38
N LYS A 152 4.13 0.64 23.24
CA LYS A 152 5.21 -0.26 22.80
C LYS A 152 4.94 -0.74 21.38
N GLU A 153 5.96 -0.74 20.52
CA GLU A 153 5.83 -1.30 19.17
C GLU A 153 6.46 -2.69 19.07
N GLU A 154 5.78 -3.61 18.39
CA GLU A 154 6.36 -4.88 17.97
C GLU A 154 6.14 -5.09 16.48
N VAL A 155 7.25 -5.31 15.76
CA VAL A 155 7.24 -5.59 14.32
C VAL A 155 7.42 -7.07 14.11
N VAL A 156 6.42 -7.72 13.51
CA VAL A 156 6.49 -9.14 13.16
C VAL A 156 7.07 -9.29 11.75
N GLU A 157 8.29 -9.82 11.66
CA GLU A 157 8.92 -10.21 10.39
C GLU A 157 8.66 -11.71 10.14
N CYS A 158 7.92 -12.04 9.07
CA CYS A 158 7.74 -13.43 8.65
C CYS A 158 8.83 -13.90 7.68
N PRO A 159 9.16 -15.22 7.69
CA PRO A 159 10.02 -15.81 6.66
C PRO A 159 9.43 -15.65 5.25
N GLU A 160 10.28 -15.73 4.23
CA GLU A 160 9.87 -15.74 2.81
C GLU A 160 8.83 -16.85 2.56
N GLY A 161 7.70 -16.50 1.92
CA GLY A 161 6.56 -17.41 1.69
C GLY A 161 5.50 -17.45 2.81
N TYR A 162 5.63 -16.62 3.85
CA TYR A 162 4.68 -16.54 4.97
C TYR A 162 4.17 -15.11 5.18
N SER A 163 2.91 -14.96 5.60
CA SER A 163 2.29 -13.68 5.97
C SER A 163 1.73 -13.73 7.39
N VAL A 164 1.59 -12.56 8.03
CA VAL A 164 1.03 -12.46 9.39
C VAL A 164 -0.50 -12.57 9.32
N ASP A 165 -1.07 -13.54 10.02
CA ASP A 165 -2.53 -13.72 10.16
C ASP A 165 -3.14 -12.70 11.15
N GLU A 166 -4.47 -12.72 11.28
CA GLU A 166 -5.23 -11.86 12.21
C GLU A 166 -4.83 -12.00 13.69
N ASN A 167 -4.08 -13.06 14.03
CA ASN A 167 -3.61 -13.35 15.39
C ASN A 167 -2.12 -13.07 15.57
N GLY A 168 -1.45 -12.47 14.59
CA GLY A 168 -0.01 -12.18 14.67
C GLY A 168 0.89 -13.37 14.33
N ASN A 169 0.37 -14.49 13.82
CA ASN A 169 1.19 -15.66 13.48
C ASN A 169 1.61 -15.65 12.01
N CYS A 170 2.82 -16.12 11.71
CA CYS A 170 3.24 -16.37 10.34
C CYS A 170 2.56 -17.62 9.79
N VAL A 171 1.67 -17.45 8.82
CA VAL A 171 0.98 -18.52 8.08
C VAL A 171 1.54 -18.60 6.66
N GLU A 172 1.64 -19.83 6.14
CA GLU A 172 2.06 -20.07 4.75
C GLU A 172 1.06 -19.37 3.84
N MET A 173 1.57 -18.57 2.90
CA MET A 173 0.72 -17.86 1.96
C MET A 173 0.14 -18.92 1.01
N ASP A 174 -1.17 -19.16 1.07
CA ASP A 174 -1.87 -19.85 -0.01
C ASP A 174 -1.62 -18.99 -1.26
N ASP A 175 -0.89 -19.55 -2.21
CA ASP A 175 -0.40 -18.87 -3.38
C ASP A 175 -1.61 -18.44 -4.21
N GLY A 176 -2.15 -17.26 -3.92
CA GLY A 176 -3.39 -16.71 -4.50
C GLY A 176 -3.37 -16.54 -6.03
N ILE A 177 -2.32 -17.04 -6.69
CA ILE A 177 -2.24 -17.30 -8.12
C ILE A 177 -2.42 -18.80 -8.39
N THR A 178 -3.57 -19.18 -8.93
CA THR A 178 -3.81 -20.53 -9.46
C THR A 178 -3.40 -20.63 -10.92
N ILE A 179 -2.49 -21.55 -11.24
CA ILE A 179 -2.15 -21.91 -12.63
C ILE A 179 -3.02 -23.09 -13.07
N ASP A 180 -3.87 -22.89 -14.07
CA ASP A 180 -4.75 -23.94 -14.57
C ASP A 180 -3.95 -25.04 -15.29
N PRO A 181 -4.32 -26.33 -15.19
CA PRO A 181 -3.60 -27.44 -15.84
C PRO A 181 -3.50 -27.35 -17.37
N SER A 182 -4.25 -26.46 -18.02
CA SER A 182 -4.13 -26.15 -19.46
C SER A 182 -2.90 -25.31 -19.82
N VAL A 183 -2.26 -24.68 -18.83
CA VAL A 183 -1.06 -23.87 -19.01
C VAL A 183 0.14 -24.79 -19.30
N PRO A 184 0.82 -24.65 -20.46
CA PRO A 184 2.02 -25.43 -20.73
C PRO A 184 3.22 -24.92 -19.92
N GLU A 185 4.20 -25.81 -19.71
CA GLU A 185 5.43 -25.55 -18.94
C GLU A 185 6.15 -24.26 -19.36
N CYS A 186 6.26 -23.99 -20.66
CA CYS A 186 6.90 -22.77 -21.16
C CYS A 186 6.21 -21.47 -20.67
N LEU A 187 4.88 -21.47 -20.54
CA LEU A 187 4.13 -20.31 -20.06
C LEU A 187 4.23 -20.20 -18.54
N GLU A 188 4.23 -21.34 -17.85
CA GLU A 188 4.49 -21.39 -16.41
C GLU A 188 5.88 -20.83 -16.06
N GLU A 189 6.91 -21.14 -16.85
CA GLU A 189 8.25 -20.55 -16.73
C GLU A 189 8.21 -19.02 -16.88
N ILE A 190 7.51 -18.50 -17.89
CA ILE A 190 7.33 -17.05 -18.08
C ILE A 190 6.68 -16.42 -16.85
N ILE A 191 5.62 -17.03 -16.31
CA ILE A 191 4.89 -16.54 -15.14
C ILE A 191 5.80 -16.53 -13.91
N ASN A 192 6.53 -17.61 -13.66
CA ASN A 192 7.45 -17.72 -12.52
C ASN A 192 8.61 -16.72 -12.62
N ASP A 193 9.12 -16.48 -13.82
CA ASP A 193 10.13 -15.45 -14.07
C ASP A 193 9.58 -14.04 -13.80
N LEU A 194 8.33 -13.76 -14.18
CA LEU A 194 7.67 -12.48 -13.89
C LEU A 194 7.44 -12.25 -12.39
N LYS A 195 7.26 -13.31 -11.60
CA LYS A 195 7.16 -13.22 -10.13
C LYS A 195 8.50 -12.85 -9.46
N THR A 196 9.61 -13.41 -9.96
CA THR A 196 10.89 -13.43 -9.23
C THR A 196 11.90 -12.34 -9.63
N LYS A 197 11.79 -11.74 -10.81
CA LYS A 197 12.77 -10.75 -11.31
C LYS A 197 12.41 -9.31 -10.91
N SER A 198 13.08 -8.75 -9.90
CA SER A 198 12.99 -7.33 -9.49
C SER A 198 14.32 -6.78 -8.92
N LYS A 199 14.86 -5.70 -9.51
CA LYS A 199 16.01 -4.92 -9.03
C LYS A 199 15.96 -3.42 -9.32
N ASN A 200 15.01 -2.89 -10.09
CA ASN A 200 15.02 -1.46 -10.47
C ASN A 200 13.74 -0.70 -10.08
N ILE A 201 13.95 0.55 -9.66
CA ILE A 201 12.95 1.43 -9.04
C ILE A 201 12.25 2.27 -10.12
N TYR A 202 10.91 2.22 -10.17
CA TYR A 202 10.10 3.23 -10.85
C TYR A 202 8.91 3.63 -9.98
N ILE A 203 8.63 4.93 -9.92
CA ILE A 203 7.52 5.48 -9.12
C ILE A 203 6.30 5.55 -10.02
N VAL A 204 5.36 4.64 -9.82
CA VAL A 204 4.03 4.73 -10.43
C VAL A 204 3.07 5.32 -9.39
N PRO A 205 2.33 6.40 -9.71
CA PRO A 205 1.34 6.96 -8.79
C PRO A 205 0.32 5.89 -8.36
N GLY A 206 0.28 5.57 -7.06
CA GLY A 206 -0.68 4.62 -6.49
C GLY A 206 -0.22 3.17 -6.41
N LEU A 207 1.03 2.85 -6.76
CA LEU A 207 1.64 1.55 -6.49
C LEU A 207 2.76 1.67 -5.45
N PRO A 208 2.97 0.66 -4.58
CA PRO A 208 4.07 0.66 -3.62
C PRO A 208 5.41 0.81 -4.35
N LEU A 209 6.30 1.60 -3.75
CA LEU A 209 7.60 1.95 -4.29
C LEU A 209 8.53 0.71 -4.26
N ASN A 210 9.35 0.54 -5.30
CA ASN A 210 10.56 -0.32 -5.36
C ASN A 210 10.50 -1.68 -6.09
N THR A 211 9.57 -1.95 -7.02
CA THR A 211 9.52 -3.26 -7.71
C THR A 211 9.00 -3.18 -9.15
N ASN A 212 9.35 -4.17 -9.98
CA ASN A 212 8.74 -4.44 -11.28
C ASN A 212 7.19 -4.51 -11.19
N LEU A 213 6.47 -3.75 -12.03
CA LEU A 213 4.99 -3.70 -12.04
C LEU A 213 4.35 -5.09 -12.07
N SER A 214 4.87 -6.02 -12.88
CA SER A 214 4.30 -7.36 -13.00
C SER A 214 4.49 -8.16 -11.72
N SER A 215 5.66 -8.09 -11.09
CA SER A 215 5.91 -8.77 -9.83
C SER A 215 5.07 -8.17 -8.71
N ILE A 216 4.91 -6.83 -8.66
CA ILE A 216 4.01 -6.18 -7.69
C ILE A 216 2.59 -6.72 -7.83
N ILE A 217 2.06 -6.72 -9.05
CA ILE A 217 0.69 -7.15 -9.28
C ILE A 217 0.52 -8.63 -8.95
N LEU A 218 1.41 -9.49 -9.45
CA LEU A 218 1.34 -10.92 -9.19
C LEU A 218 1.48 -11.21 -7.69
N ASN A 219 2.42 -10.57 -6.98
CA ASN A 219 2.60 -10.74 -5.55
C ASN A 219 1.42 -10.19 -4.72
N LEU A 220 0.78 -9.12 -5.18
CA LEU A 220 -0.44 -8.61 -4.55
C LEU A 220 -1.54 -9.68 -4.57
N PHE A 221 -1.69 -10.39 -5.68
CA PHE A 221 -2.66 -11.48 -5.77
C PHE A 221 -2.19 -12.74 -5.04
N GLU A 222 -0.89 -13.01 -4.96
CA GLU A 222 -0.33 -14.14 -4.19
C GLU A 222 -0.53 -13.95 -2.69
N SER A 223 -0.46 -12.71 -2.20
CA SER A 223 -0.56 -12.37 -0.78
C SER A 223 -1.97 -12.20 -0.26
N SER A 224 -2.99 -12.31 -1.12
CA SER A 224 -4.35 -11.96 -0.74
C SER A 224 -5.27 -13.18 -0.64
N SER A 225 -5.63 -13.54 0.60
CA SER A 225 -6.59 -14.62 0.87
C SER A 225 -7.98 -14.41 0.26
N ASN A 226 -8.32 -13.17 -0.09
CA ASN A 226 -9.66 -12.78 -0.56
C ASN A 226 -9.72 -12.57 -2.08
N HIS A 227 -8.57 -12.64 -2.76
CA HIS A 227 -8.46 -12.31 -4.18
C HIS A 227 -7.63 -13.36 -4.92
N ASN A 228 -8.31 -14.19 -5.70
CA ASN A 228 -7.67 -15.27 -6.44
C ASN A 228 -7.42 -14.84 -7.89
N LEU A 229 -6.18 -14.91 -8.36
CA LEU A 229 -5.83 -14.77 -9.77
C LEU A 229 -5.71 -16.16 -10.40
N GLU A 230 -6.51 -16.48 -11.40
CA GLU A 230 -6.39 -17.70 -12.20
C GLU A 230 -5.81 -17.36 -13.57
N ILE A 231 -4.74 -18.06 -13.98
CA ILE A 231 -4.21 -17.97 -15.34
C ILE A 231 -4.50 -19.29 -16.06
N LYS A 232 -5.12 -19.21 -17.24
CA LYS A 232 -5.47 -20.39 -18.05
C LYS A 232 -5.37 -20.16 -19.55
N ILE A 233 -5.39 -21.26 -20.30
CA ILE A 233 -5.51 -21.24 -21.75
C ILE A 233 -6.96 -21.47 -22.18
N GLY A 234 -7.41 -20.71 -23.16
CA GLY A 234 -8.76 -20.86 -23.71
C GLY A 234 -8.85 -20.54 -25.19
N ASN A 235 -9.99 -20.88 -25.78
CA ASN A 235 -10.32 -20.50 -27.15
C ASN A 235 -11.03 -19.15 -27.14
N LEU A 236 -10.31 -18.10 -27.50
CA LEU A 236 -10.86 -16.76 -27.73
C LEU A 236 -11.05 -16.51 -29.23
N SER A 237 -11.76 -15.43 -29.58
CA SER A 237 -11.82 -14.99 -30.98
C SER A 237 -10.41 -14.75 -31.54
N SER A 238 -10.18 -15.02 -32.83
CA SER A 238 -8.86 -14.89 -33.45
C SER A 238 -8.28 -13.46 -33.39
N SER A 239 -9.10 -12.44 -33.12
CA SER A 239 -8.66 -11.07 -32.93
C SER A 239 -8.24 -10.72 -31.49
N LYS A 240 -8.31 -11.66 -30.54
CA LYS A 240 -7.99 -11.43 -29.12
C LYS A 240 -6.81 -12.29 -28.69
N ASN A 241 -5.79 -11.67 -28.11
CA ASN A 241 -4.63 -12.36 -27.57
C ASN A 241 -4.90 -12.94 -26.19
N ALA A 242 -5.58 -12.18 -25.34
CA ALA A 242 -6.02 -12.60 -24.01
C ALA A 242 -7.27 -11.81 -23.58
N VAL A 243 -7.80 -12.13 -22.40
CA VAL A 243 -8.83 -11.35 -21.70
C VAL A 243 -8.74 -11.61 -20.20
N THR A 244 -8.99 -10.56 -19.42
CA THR A 244 -9.18 -10.64 -17.97
C THR A 244 -10.64 -10.47 -17.60
N VAL A 245 -11.16 -11.37 -16.77
CA VAL A 245 -12.55 -11.33 -16.30
C VAL A 245 -12.61 -11.40 -14.78
N PRO A 246 -13.15 -10.38 -14.09
CA PRO A 246 -13.49 -10.47 -12.67
C PRO A 246 -14.79 -11.26 -12.48
N THR A 247 -14.78 -12.18 -11.52
CA THR A 247 -15.93 -13.02 -11.13
C THR A 247 -16.15 -12.87 -9.62
N SER A 248 -17.33 -12.41 -9.21
CA SER A 248 -17.67 -12.37 -7.78
C SER A 248 -17.90 -13.78 -7.25
N LEU A 249 -17.28 -14.11 -6.11
CA LEU A 249 -17.46 -15.37 -5.40
C LEU A 249 -18.53 -15.28 -4.29
N GLY A 250 -19.07 -14.07 -4.05
CA GLY A 250 -19.94 -13.75 -2.93
C GLY A 250 -19.17 -13.11 -1.78
N ASN A 251 -19.87 -12.55 -0.79
CA ASN A 251 -19.28 -11.95 0.43
C ASN A 251 -18.23 -10.84 0.21
N GLY A 252 -18.21 -10.21 -0.97
CA GLY A 252 -17.19 -9.21 -1.33
C GLY A 252 -15.91 -9.80 -1.92
N GLU A 253 -15.80 -11.11 -2.05
CA GLU A 253 -14.66 -11.79 -2.66
C GLU A 253 -14.77 -11.83 -4.19
N PHE A 254 -13.62 -11.74 -4.85
CA PHE A 254 -13.50 -11.78 -6.30
C PHE A 254 -12.35 -12.66 -6.75
N LYS A 255 -12.62 -13.40 -7.84
CA LYS A 255 -11.61 -14.11 -8.60
C LYS A 255 -11.39 -13.39 -9.93
N TYR A 256 -10.14 -13.14 -10.27
CA TYR A 256 -9.73 -12.57 -11.54
C TYR A 256 -9.20 -13.70 -12.42
N THR A 257 -9.75 -13.85 -13.62
CA THR A 257 -9.32 -14.92 -14.52
C THR A 257 -8.71 -14.33 -15.78
N ILE A 258 -7.41 -14.54 -15.98
CA ILE A 258 -6.70 -14.24 -17.21
C ILE A 258 -6.77 -15.48 -18.11
N THR A 259 -7.40 -15.32 -19.27
CA THR A 259 -7.45 -16.37 -20.29
C THR A 259 -6.59 -15.96 -21.48
N LEU A 260 -5.50 -16.68 -21.76
CA LEU A 260 -4.71 -16.48 -22.97
C LEU A 260 -5.30 -17.31 -24.11
N ASN A 261 -5.32 -16.74 -25.31
CA ASN A 261 -5.77 -17.44 -26.51
C ASN A 261 -4.74 -18.50 -26.91
N GLN A 262 -5.19 -19.75 -27.09
CA GLN A 262 -4.33 -20.83 -27.57
C GLN A 262 -3.63 -20.50 -28.89
N LEU A 263 -4.30 -19.83 -29.83
CA LEU A 263 -3.69 -19.42 -31.10
C LEU A 263 -2.63 -18.34 -30.90
N PHE A 264 -2.81 -17.46 -29.90
CA PHE A 264 -1.80 -16.46 -29.58
C PHE A 264 -0.53 -17.11 -29.05
N LEU A 265 -0.66 -18.07 -28.13
CA LEU A 265 0.49 -18.78 -27.57
C LEU A 265 1.30 -19.53 -28.65
N GLN A 266 0.62 -20.08 -29.66
CA GLN A 266 1.28 -20.73 -30.79
C GLN A 266 2.00 -19.74 -31.72
N ASN A 267 1.46 -18.54 -31.88
CA ASN A 267 1.90 -17.59 -32.89
C ASN A 267 2.93 -16.58 -32.37
N ALA A 268 2.81 -16.20 -31.10
CA ALA A 268 3.56 -15.11 -30.50
C ALA A 268 4.92 -15.54 -29.97
N THR A 269 5.82 -14.58 -29.82
CA THR A 269 7.06 -14.77 -29.07
C THR A 269 6.79 -14.78 -27.56
N ASP A 270 7.70 -15.36 -26.79
CA ASP A 270 7.70 -15.36 -25.33
C ASP A 270 7.67 -13.91 -24.80
N LEU A 271 8.31 -12.98 -25.50
CA LEU A 271 8.29 -11.56 -25.19
C LEU A 271 6.87 -10.95 -25.34
N ALA A 272 6.16 -11.26 -26.43
CA ALA A 272 4.78 -10.84 -26.58
C ALA A 272 3.84 -11.52 -25.57
N VAL A 273 4.12 -12.77 -25.20
CA VAL A 273 3.37 -13.50 -24.17
C VAL A 273 3.59 -12.87 -22.80
N ALA A 274 4.84 -12.63 -22.39
CA ALA A 274 5.20 -11.98 -21.13
C ALA A 274 4.51 -10.61 -21.02
N ARG A 275 4.67 -9.75 -22.03
CA ARG A 275 3.94 -8.47 -22.09
C ARG A 275 2.44 -8.63 -21.88
N THR A 276 1.83 -9.61 -22.55
CA THR A 276 0.38 -9.82 -22.46
C THR A 276 -0.01 -10.19 -21.02
N ILE A 277 0.78 -11.02 -20.33
CA ILE A 277 0.54 -11.33 -18.92
C ILE A 277 0.63 -10.04 -18.08
N ILE A 278 1.64 -9.20 -18.28
CA ILE A 278 1.78 -7.92 -17.57
C ILE A 278 0.54 -7.03 -17.79
N HIS A 279 0.07 -6.92 -19.02
CA HIS A 279 -1.09 -6.13 -19.41
C HIS A 279 -2.39 -6.63 -18.77
N GLU A 280 -2.63 -7.95 -18.84
CA GLU A 280 -3.81 -8.58 -18.25
C GLU A 280 -3.78 -8.57 -16.71
N SER A 281 -2.60 -8.74 -16.11
CA SER A 281 -2.39 -8.54 -14.68
C SER A 281 -2.76 -7.13 -14.26
N LEU A 282 -2.40 -6.11 -15.04
CA LEU A 282 -2.80 -4.73 -14.75
C LEU A 282 -4.33 -4.54 -14.81
N HIS A 283 -5.03 -5.20 -15.75
CA HIS A 283 -6.51 -5.22 -15.75
C HIS A 283 -7.07 -5.81 -14.46
N ALA A 284 -6.51 -6.94 -13.99
CA ALA A 284 -6.91 -7.58 -12.75
C ALA A 284 -6.69 -6.62 -11.56
N HIS A 285 -5.51 -6.00 -11.47
CA HIS A 285 -5.17 -5.07 -10.40
C HIS A 285 -6.10 -3.84 -10.36
N LEU A 286 -6.33 -3.17 -11.50
CA LEU A 286 -7.24 -2.02 -11.55
C LEU A 286 -8.66 -2.41 -11.13
N SER A 287 -9.10 -3.60 -11.54
CA SER A 287 -10.43 -4.11 -11.19
C SER A 287 -10.52 -4.39 -9.68
N HIS A 288 -9.47 -4.94 -9.08
CA HIS A 288 -9.36 -5.15 -7.63
C HIS A 288 -9.38 -3.84 -6.86
N MET A 289 -8.51 -2.89 -7.19
CA MET A 289 -8.47 -1.58 -6.54
C MET A 289 -9.82 -0.85 -6.59
N TYR A 290 -10.52 -0.94 -7.73
CA TYR A 290 -11.83 -0.33 -7.88
C TYR A 290 -12.90 -0.96 -6.97
N GLN A 291 -12.81 -2.26 -6.70
CA GLN A 291 -13.78 -3.01 -5.90
C GLN A 291 -13.48 -2.90 -4.40
N ASP A 292 -12.21 -3.00 -4.02
CA ASP A 292 -11.76 -3.03 -2.63
C ASP A 292 -11.67 -1.61 -2.02
N GLN A 293 -11.19 -0.66 -2.81
CA GLN A 293 -10.94 0.71 -2.37
C GLN A 293 -11.74 1.74 -3.16
N PRO A 294 -13.09 1.64 -3.23
CA PRO A 294 -13.88 2.47 -4.11
C PRO A 294 -13.77 3.97 -3.78
N PHE A 295 -13.41 4.38 -2.56
CA PHE A 295 -13.41 5.80 -2.18
C PHE A 295 -12.04 6.48 -2.22
N THR A 296 -11.01 5.83 -2.78
CA THR A 296 -9.68 6.43 -2.91
C THR A 296 -9.58 7.40 -4.10
N ASP A 297 -8.53 8.23 -4.10
CA ASP A 297 -8.18 9.08 -5.23
C ASP A 297 -7.94 8.25 -6.50
N PHE A 298 -7.33 7.07 -6.35
CA PHE A 298 -7.12 6.11 -7.43
C PHE A 298 -8.43 5.66 -8.06
N SER A 299 -9.37 5.17 -7.25
CA SER A 299 -10.70 4.77 -7.72
C SER A 299 -11.50 5.94 -8.29
N SER A 300 -11.24 7.17 -7.83
CA SER A 300 -11.82 8.38 -8.41
C SER A 300 -11.32 8.65 -9.83
N ARG A 301 -10.05 8.35 -10.13
CA ARG A 301 -9.52 8.40 -11.51
C ARG A 301 -10.16 7.34 -12.39
N ILE A 302 -10.29 6.10 -11.91
CA ILE A 302 -10.99 5.04 -12.66
C ILE A 302 -12.43 5.47 -12.99
N ARG A 303 -13.16 6.02 -12.00
CA ARG A 303 -14.52 6.58 -12.23
C ARG A 303 -14.54 7.70 -13.27
N TYR A 304 -13.54 8.57 -13.26
CA TYR A 304 -13.42 9.63 -14.25
C TYR A 304 -13.32 9.04 -15.66
N HIS A 305 -12.40 8.08 -15.88
CA HIS A 305 -12.27 7.41 -17.18
C HIS A 305 -13.52 6.61 -17.56
N LEU A 306 -14.18 5.96 -16.61
CA LEU A 306 -15.48 5.30 -16.83
C LEU A 306 -16.52 6.29 -17.33
N ALA A 307 -16.65 7.46 -16.70
CA ALA A 307 -17.62 8.47 -17.10
C ALA A 307 -17.34 9.04 -18.50
N GLN A 308 -16.06 9.20 -18.88
CA GLN A 308 -15.68 9.65 -20.23
C GLN A 308 -15.96 8.60 -21.32
N ASN A 309 -15.91 7.32 -20.97
CA ASN A 309 -16.03 6.20 -21.91
C ASN A 309 -17.40 5.48 -21.84
N GLY A 310 -18.46 6.19 -21.47
CA GLY A 310 -19.82 5.63 -21.45
C GLY A 310 -20.00 4.45 -20.48
N TYR A 311 -19.19 4.40 -19.42
CA TYR A 311 -19.10 3.32 -18.44
C TYR A 311 -18.64 1.97 -19.00
N ASN A 312 -17.96 1.97 -20.15
CA ASN A 312 -17.22 0.80 -20.60
C ASN A 312 -15.95 0.65 -19.74
N THR A 313 -15.88 -0.41 -18.95
CA THR A 313 -14.74 -0.68 -18.06
C THR A 313 -13.46 -0.96 -18.82
N ASN A 314 -13.55 -1.63 -19.96
CA ASN A 314 -12.39 -1.99 -20.76
C ASN A 314 -11.76 -0.74 -21.39
N ASP A 315 -12.56 0.09 -22.04
CA ASP A 315 -12.10 1.35 -22.65
C ASP A 315 -11.50 2.29 -21.57
N ALA A 316 -12.18 2.41 -20.42
CA ALA A 316 -11.71 3.24 -19.31
C ALA A 316 -10.36 2.76 -18.74
N GLN A 317 -10.18 1.44 -18.60
CA GLN A 317 -8.92 0.88 -18.13
C GLN A 317 -7.80 1.08 -19.16
N HIS A 318 -8.07 0.91 -20.46
CA HIS A 318 -7.06 1.14 -21.50
C HIS A 318 -6.64 2.61 -21.60
N GLU A 319 -7.56 3.56 -21.42
CA GLU A 319 -7.21 4.99 -21.31
C GLU A 319 -6.34 5.26 -20.07
N MET A 320 -6.61 4.58 -18.95
CA MET A 320 -5.77 4.69 -17.75
C MET A 320 -4.41 4.03 -17.90
N PHE A 321 -4.29 2.93 -18.67
CA PHE A 321 -3.02 2.22 -18.90
C PHE A 321 -1.94 3.09 -19.53
N VAL A 322 -2.32 4.19 -20.20
CA VAL A 322 -1.37 5.16 -20.74
C VAL A 322 -0.40 5.64 -19.65
N GLU A 323 -0.88 5.87 -18.44
CA GLU A 323 -0.07 6.28 -17.27
C GLU A 323 0.92 5.18 -16.80
N PHE A 324 0.70 3.93 -17.19
CA PHE A 324 1.50 2.77 -16.79
C PHE A 324 2.44 2.27 -17.88
N THR A 325 2.47 2.92 -19.05
CA THR A 325 3.18 2.39 -20.22
C THR A 325 4.69 2.26 -20.00
N GLU A 326 5.31 3.24 -19.32
CA GLU A 326 6.73 3.16 -18.95
C GLU A 326 6.99 2.02 -17.96
N ALA A 327 6.14 1.87 -16.95
CA ALA A 327 6.27 0.80 -15.96
C ALA A 327 6.16 -0.59 -16.62
N MET A 328 5.18 -0.78 -17.52
CA MET A 328 5.06 -2.01 -18.31
C MET A 328 6.31 -2.27 -19.16
N ALA A 329 6.91 -1.23 -19.74
CA ALA A 329 8.11 -1.35 -20.58
C ALA A 329 9.33 -1.77 -19.77
N TYR A 330 9.54 -1.16 -18.60
CA TYR A 330 10.60 -1.54 -17.67
C TYR A 330 10.40 -2.96 -17.16
N SER A 331 9.17 -3.33 -16.79
CA SER A 331 8.84 -4.68 -16.35
C SER A 331 9.19 -5.73 -17.39
N LEU A 332 8.84 -5.47 -18.65
CA LEU A 332 9.13 -6.36 -19.75
C LEU A 332 10.64 -6.43 -20.05
N GLN A 333 11.32 -5.28 -20.03
CA GLN A 333 12.77 -5.21 -20.21
C GLN A 333 13.51 -6.01 -19.13
N GLU A 334 13.10 -5.87 -17.88
CA GLU A 334 13.70 -6.55 -16.74
C GLU A 334 13.49 -8.06 -16.82
N TRP A 335 12.27 -8.50 -17.12
CA TRP A 335 11.96 -9.91 -17.33
C TRP A 335 12.86 -10.55 -18.40
N ASP A 336 13.04 -9.85 -19.53
CA ASP A 336 13.88 -10.25 -20.66
C ASP A 336 15.39 -10.01 -20.41
N ASN A 337 15.79 -9.57 -19.21
CA ASN A 337 17.16 -9.19 -18.87
C ASN A 337 17.80 -8.21 -19.88
N ASN A 338 16.98 -7.32 -20.47
CA ASN A 338 17.37 -6.37 -21.50
C ASN A 338 18.08 -7.02 -22.71
N SER A 339 17.68 -8.24 -23.11
CA SER A 339 18.35 -8.99 -24.18
C SER A 339 18.29 -8.27 -25.55
N ILE A 340 17.25 -7.47 -25.79
CA ILE A 340 17.05 -6.70 -27.02
C ILE A 340 17.99 -5.49 -27.09
N GLY A 341 18.40 -4.95 -25.94
CA GLY A 341 19.28 -3.78 -25.83
C GLY A 341 18.66 -2.45 -26.29
N SER A 342 17.33 -2.39 -26.46
CA SER A 342 16.60 -1.18 -26.88
C SER A 342 15.36 -0.95 -26.02
N TYR A 343 15.42 0.05 -25.12
CA TYR A 343 14.27 0.44 -24.30
C TYR A 343 13.06 0.82 -25.16
N ASP A 344 13.28 1.56 -26.25
CA ASP A 344 12.22 1.99 -27.17
C ASP A 344 11.41 0.79 -27.68
N TYR A 345 12.03 -0.35 -27.90
CA TYR A 345 11.32 -1.54 -28.38
C TYR A 345 10.37 -2.10 -27.30
N TYR A 346 10.82 -2.20 -26.04
CA TYR A 346 9.93 -2.59 -24.95
C TYR A 346 8.81 -1.56 -24.76
N TYR A 347 9.11 -0.26 -24.83
CA TYR A 347 8.11 0.80 -24.75
C TYR A 347 7.07 0.69 -25.87
N TYR A 348 7.51 0.41 -27.11
CA TYR A 348 6.60 0.18 -28.23
C TYR A 348 5.70 -1.02 -28.02
N LEU A 349 6.26 -2.10 -27.46
CA LEU A 349 5.48 -3.29 -27.15
C LEU A 349 4.45 -3.03 -26.06
N SER A 350 4.75 -2.21 -25.05
CA SER A 350 3.82 -1.88 -23.96
C SER A 350 2.55 -1.16 -24.44
N TRP A 351 2.62 -0.45 -25.57
CA TRP A 351 1.42 -0.02 -26.30
C TRP A 351 0.84 -1.20 -27.08
N SER A 352 -0.16 -1.88 -26.53
CA SER A 352 -0.77 -3.07 -27.15
C SER A 352 -2.26 -3.22 -26.86
N GLY A 353 -2.91 -4.18 -27.51
CA GLY A 353 -4.35 -4.41 -27.35
C GLY A 353 -5.16 -3.20 -27.82
N ASP A 354 -6.21 -2.86 -27.08
CA ASP A 354 -7.06 -1.72 -27.42
C ASP A 354 -6.46 -0.38 -26.93
N MET A 355 -5.26 -0.36 -26.32
CA MET A 355 -4.50 0.89 -26.15
C MET A 355 -4.15 1.54 -27.50
N LEU A 356 -4.15 0.78 -28.60
CA LEU A 356 -3.96 1.31 -29.95
C LEU A 356 -5.20 2.05 -30.48
N GLN A 357 -6.30 2.05 -29.72
CA GLN A 357 -7.55 2.74 -30.03
C GLN A 357 -7.83 3.92 -29.08
N THR A 358 -6.94 4.19 -28.12
CA THR A 358 -7.13 5.30 -27.17
C THR A 358 -6.84 6.64 -27.82
N ASN A 359 -7.42 7.70 -27.26
CA ASN A 359 -7.18 9.06 -27.75
C ASN A 359 -5.70 9.43 -27.69
N ASP A 360 -4.99 9.04 -26.63
CA ASP A 360 -3.55 9.30 -26.50
C ASP A 360 -2.74 8.68 -27.64
N PHE A 361 -3.06 7.44 -28.02
CA PHE A 361 -2.37 6.79 -29.14
C PHE A 361 -2.62 7.52 -30.46
N GLU A 362 -3.85 7.96 -30.73
CA GLU A 362 -4.21 8.67 -31.97
C GLU A 362 -3.43 9.97 -32.16
N HIS A 363 -3.08 10.66 -31.07
CA HIS A 363 -2.35 11.93 -31.08
C HIS A 363 -0.84 11.79 -31.30
N PHE A 364 -0.29 10.57 -31.25
CA PHE A 364 1.12 10.38 -31.56
C PHE A 364 1.45 10.67 -33.03
N PRO A 365 2.70 11.11 -33.32
CA PRO A 365 3.19 11.22 -34.68
C PRO A 365 3.05 9.89 -35.45
N GLU A 366 2.71 9.95 -36.73
CA GLU A 366 2.47 8.75 -37.56
C GLU A 366 3.66 7.78 -37.57
N ALA A 367 4.89 8.29 -37.59
CA ALA A 367 6.09 7.46 -37.51
C ALA A 367 6.17 6.66 -36.21
N PHE A 368 5.70 7.24 -35.09
CA PHE A 368 5.70 6.62 -33.78
C PHE A 368 4.63 5.53 -33.68
N LYS A 369 3.39 5.85 -34.10
CA LYS A 369 2.30 4.86 -34.20
C LYS A 369 2.71 3.67 -35.05
N LYS A 370 3.35 3.94 -36.19
CA LYS A 370 3.87 2.88 -37.06
C LYS A 370 4.92 2.01 -36.36
N ALA A 371 5.85 2.60 -35.61
CA ALA A 371 6.87 1.83 -34.87
C ALA A 371 6.23 0.91 -33.82
N ILE A 372 5.22 1.40 -33.10
CA ILE A 372 4.41 0.60 -32.16
C ILE A 372 3.72 -0.55 -32.87
N THR A 373 2.98 -0.26 -33.95
CA THR A 373 2.24 -1.29 -34.70
C THR A 373 3.17 -2.32 -35.33
N ASP A 374 4.29 -1.89 -35.92
CA ASP A 374 5.29 -2.78 -36.51
C ASP A 374 5.90 -3.72 -35.45
N ALA A 375 6.26 -3.20 -34.27
CA ALA A 375 6.80 -4.01 -33.17
C ALA A 375 5.78 -5.05 -32.69
N ASN A 376 4.51 -4.65 -32.50
CA ASN A 376 3.43 -5.55 -32.11
C ASN A 376 3.17 -6.67 -33.13
N ILE A 377 3.14 -6.33 -34.42
CA ILE A 377 2.98 -7.32 -35.50
C ILE A 377 4.20 -8.24 -35.56
N ALA A 378 5.41 -7.70 -35.36
CA ALA A 378 6.64 -8.48 -35.43
C ALA A 378 6.64 -9.61 -34.40
N GLU A 379 6.24 -9.34 -33.15
CA GLU A 379 6.20 -10.34 -32.07
C GLU A 379 5.01 -11.32 -32.15
N GLY A 380 4.07 -11.12 -33.08
CA GLY A 380 2.94 -12.02 -33.32
C GLY A 380 1.67 -11.73 -32.51
N GLN A 381 0.56 -12.30 -32.97
CA GLN A 381 -0.81 -12.13 -32.48
C GLN A 381 -1.63 -13.42 -32.67
N ALA A 382 -2.81 -13.50 -32.06
CA ALA A 382 -3.69 -14.67 -32.21
C ALA A 382 -4.02 -15.03 -33.67
N ASN A 383 -4.12 -14.05 -34.56
CA ASN A 383 -4.41 -14.26 -35.99
C ASN A 383 -3.17 -14.22 -36.91
N ALA A 384 -1.98 -13.97 -36.39
CA ALA A 384 -0.77 -13.80 -37.19
C ALA A 384 0.47 -14.26 -36.43
N ALA A 385 1.21 -15.22 -36.99
CA ALA A 385 2.50 -15.65 -36.45
C ALA A 385 3.50 -14.48 -36.38
N SER A 386 4.39 -14.55 -35.40
CA SER A 386 5.58 -13.70 -35.33
C SER A 386 6.38 -13.75 -36.63
N THR A 387 7.03 -12.63 -36.94
CA THR A 387 7.74 -12.43 -38.19
C THR A 387 9.24 -12.65 -38.02
N THR A 388 9.98 -12.72 -39.13
CA THR A 388 11.45 -12.85 -39.09
C THR A 388 12.18 -11.63 -38.52
N ILE A 389 11.49 -10.52 -38.30
CA ILE A 389 12.05 -9.30 -37.67
C ILE A 389 11.71 -9.20 -36.18
N ALA A 390 10.97 -10.17 -35.62
CA ALA A 390 10.74 -10.28 -34.19
C ALA A 390 12.07 -10.28 -33.42
N LYS A 391 12.04 -9.72 -32.22
CA LYS A 391 13.18 -9.68 -31.31
C LYS A 391 13.08 -10.76 -30.23
N GLY A 392 11.86 -11.15 -29.84
CA GLY A 392 11.65 -12.30 -28.96
C GLY A 392 11.85 -13.65 -29.64
N SER A 393 12.12 -14.68 -28.85
CA SER A 393 12.03 -16.09 -29.24
C SER A 393 10.61 -16.61 -29.08
N ASN A 394 10.24 -17.68 -29.78
CA ASN A 394 9.02 -18.42 -29.51
C ASN A 394 9.43 -19.82 -29.05
N ASN A 395 9.45 -20.05 -27.74
CA ASN A 395 9.78 -21.33 -27.13
C ASN A 395 8.52 -22.14 -26.75
N CYS A 396 7.33 -21.55 -26.92
CA CYS A 396 6.04 -22.14 -26.55
C CYS A 396 5.32 -22.93 -27.66
N GLN A 397 6.03 -23.29 -28.75
CA GLN A 397 5.50 -24.05 -29.90
C GLN A 397 5.63 -25.56 -29.80
#